data_AF-A0A535NV64-F1
#
_entry.id   AF-A0A535NV64-F1
#
_cell.length_a   1.000
_cell.length_b   1.000
_cell.length_c   1.000
_cell.angle_alpha   90.00
_cell.angle_beta   90.00
_cell.angle_gamma   90.00
#
_symmetry.space_group_name_H-M   'P 1'
#
loop_
_entity.id
_entity.type
_entity.pdbx_description
1 polymer ?
#
loop_
_entity_poly.entity_id
_entity_poly.type
_entity_poly.pdbx_seq_one_letter_code
_entity_poly.pdbx_strand_id
1 'polypeptide(L)'
;MHGNGKTSEDIKSGNLIRKPKPKQDETGKYLPNGASAKGGLNKSILDAGWGTFVQLCSSKAAWAGRTLIKVDPKFTSQVCSQCGTVRKKDLSERWHRCDCGAELDRDVNAAINILERGRRQQGAISVEAPCL
;
A
#
# COMPACT_ATOMS: atom_id res chain seq x y z
N MET A 1 12.68 20.66 -12.18
CA MET A 1 11.65 19.83 -12.83
C MET A 1 10.69 19.31 -11.75
N HIS A 2 9.64 20.05 -11.38
CA HIS A 2 8.66 19.56 -10.40
C HIS A 2 7.78 18.51 -11.09
N GLY A 3 8.04 17.24 -10.82
CA GLY A 3 7.34 16.12 -11.48
C GLY A 3 5.82 16.23 -11.32
N ASN A 4 5.10 16.16 -12.45
CA ASN A 4 3.65 16.25 -12.50
C ASN A 4 2.92 14.99 -11.96
N GLY A 5 3.63 14.10 -11.28
CA GLY A 5 3.12 12.83 -10.78
C GLY A 5 2.67 12.88 -9.31
N LYS A 6 1.57 12.19 -9.01
CA LYS A 6 1.18 11.80 -7.65
C LYS A 6 1.55 10.34 -7.42
N THR A 7 1.83 9.95 -6.19
CA THR A 7 2.29 8.59 -5.83
C THR A 7 1.38 7.98 -4.79
N SER A 8 0.99 6.72 -4.99
CA SER A 8 0.18 5.96 -4.03
C SER A 8 0.75 4.56 -3.85
N GLU A 9 0.46 3.94 -2.71
CA GLU A 9 0.73 2.52 -2.51
C GLU A 9 -0.10 1.65 -3.46
N ASP A 10 0.50 0.57 -3.95
CA ASP A 10 -0.18 -0.44 -4.75
C ASP A 10 -0.79 -1.52 -3.85
N ILE A 11 -1.78 -1.13 -3.04
CA ILE A 11 -2.47 -2.06 -2.15
C ILE A 11 -3.32 -3.02 -3.00
N LYS A 12 -2.87 -4.27 -3.09
CA LYS A 12 -3.59 -5.35 -3.78
C LYS A 12 -4.75 -5.88 -2.92
N SER A 13 -5.82 -5.11 -2.82
CA SER A 13 -7.02 -5.46 -2.03
C SER A 13 -7.58 -6.84 -2.38
N GLY A 14 -7.55 -7.23 -3.67
CA GLY A 14 -7.96 -8.56 -4.13
C GLY A 14 -7.20 -9.72 -3.46
N ASN A 15 -5.89 -9.56 -3.22
CA ASN A 15 -5.09 -10.56 -2.51
C ASN A 15 -5.47 -10.62 -1.03
N LEU A 16 -5.78 -9.46 -0.43
CA LEU A 16 -6.16 -9.36 0.97
C LEU A 16 -7.51 -10.01 1.25
N ILE A 17 -8.44 -10.04 0.30
CA ILE A 17 -9.78 -10.62 0.51
C ILE A 17 -9.88 -12.11 0.17
N ARG A 18 -8.79 -12.77 -0.20
CA ARG A 18 -8.82 -14.19 -0.59
C ARG A 18 -9.29 -15.06 0.58
N LYS A 19 -10.27 -15.94 0.31
CA LYS A 19 -10.81 -16.87 1.31
C LYS A 19 -9.80 -17.98 1.63
N PRO A 20 -9.71 -18.45 2.89
CA PRO A 20 -8.89 -19.59 3.25
C PRO A 20 -9.41 -20.86 2.56
N LYS A 21 -8.49 -21.75 2.17
CA LYS A 21 -8.88 -23.05 1.59
C LYS A 21 -9.55 -23.93 2.67
N PRO A 22 -10.59 -24.71 2.34
CA PRO A 22 -11.13 -25.71 3.24
C PRO A 22 -10.03 -26.69 3.67
N LYS A 23 -10.06 -27.10 4.95
CA LYS A 23 -9.19 -28.15 5.48
C LYS A 23 -10.07 -29.32 5.86
N GLN A 24 -9.72 -30.53 5.45
CA GLN A 24 -10.41 -31.76 5.82
C GLN A 24 -9.43 -32.69 6.56
N ASP A 25 -9.95 -33.53 7.46
CA ASP A 25 -9.19 -34.64 8.03
C ASP A 25 -9.22 -35.88 7.11
N GLU A 26 -8.53 -36.94 7.53
CA GLU A 26 -8.45 -38.23 6.83
C GLU A 26 -9.81 -38.92 6.64
N THR A 27 -10.82 -38.52 7.42
CA THR A 27 -12.21 -39.02 7.32
C THR A 27 -13.09 -38.15 6.43
N GLY A 28 -12.55 -37.06 5.87
CA GLY A 28 -13.27 -36.10 5.03
C GLY A 28 -14.02 -35.01 5.81
N LYS A 29 -13.93 -34.97 7.14
CA LYS A 29 -14.61 -33.97 7.97
C LYS A 29 -13.88 -32.63 7.90
N TYR A 30 -14.65 -31.55 7.77
CA TYR A 30 -14.10 -30.20 7.73
C TYR A 30 -13.52 -29.77 9.09
N LEU A 31 -12.29 -29.28 9.05
CA LEU A 31 -11.57 -28.71 10.17
C LEU A 31 -11.67 -27.17 10.17
N PRO A 32 -11.62 -26.53 11.36
CA PRO A 32 -11.60 -25.08 11.44
C PRO A 32 -10.37 -24.51 10.71
N ASN A 33 -10.63 -23.52 9.85
CA ASN A 33 -9.61 -22.90 8.98
C ASN A 33 -9.62 -21.35 9.06
N GLY A 34 -10.29 -20.77 10.07
CA GLY A 34 -10.38 -19.32 10.26
C GLY A 34 -11.24 -18.56 9.23
N ALA A 35 -12.02 -19.25 8.38
CA ALA A 35 -12.82 -18.60 7.34
C ALA A 35 -13.84 -17.58 7.86
N SER A 36 -14.43 -17.81 9.03
CA SER A 36 -15.40 -16.88 9.64
C SER A 36 -14.75 -15.54 10.05
N ALA A 37 -13.65 -15.60 10.83
CA ALA A 37 -12.88 -14.41 11.21
C ALA A 37 -12.34 -13.67 9.96
N LYS A 38 -11.88 -14.42 8.97
CA LYS A 38 -11.45 -13.87 7.68
C LYS A 38 -12.60 -13.18 6.93
N GLY A 39 -13.82 -13.74 6.99
CA GLY A 39 -15.02 -13.14 6.41
C GLY A 39 -15.32 -11.76 6.98
N GLY A 40 -15.22 -11.60 8.30
CA GLY A 40 -15.37 -10.30 8.97
C GLY A 40 -14.34 -9.28 8.48
N LEU A 41 -13.06 -9.65 8.46
CA LEU A 41 -11.99 -8.80 7.94
C LEU A 41 -12.19 -8.43 6.46
N ASN A 42 -12.60 -9.38 5.63
CA ASN A 42 -12.87 -9.14 4.22
C ASN A 42 -13.99 -8.12 4.02
N LYS A 43 -15.05 -8.19 4.83
CA LYS A 43 -16.12 -7.20 4.82
C LYS A 43 -15.57 -5.80 5.12
N SER A 44 -14.77 -5.65 6.17
CA SER A 44 -14.16 -4.35 6.53
C SER A 44 -13.24 -3.80 5.43
N ILE A 45 -12.46 -4.66 4.75
CA ILE A 45 -11.60 -4.24 3.63
C ILE A 45 -12.44 -3.74 2.44
N LEU A 46 -13.54 -4.41 2.13
CA LEU A 46 -14.44 -4.02 1.04
C LEU A 46 -15.17 -2.71 1.36
N ASP A 47 -15.64 -2.57 2.60
CA ASP A 47 -16.36 -1.39 3.08
C ASP A 47 -15.48 -0.13 3.08
N ALA A 48 -14.17 -0.29 3.32
CA ALA A 48 -13.21 0.80 3.24
C ALA A 48 -12.96 1.34 1.82
N GLY A 49 -13.41 0.64 0.77
CA GLY A 49 -13.51 1.20 -0.59
C GLY A 49 -12.18 1.55 -1.28
N TRP A 50 -11.03 1.03 -0.82
CA TRP A 50 -9.71 1.44 -1.31
C TRP A 50 -9.52 1.28 -2.83
N GLY A 51 -10.07 0.21 -3.42
CA GLY A 51 -9.99 -0.02 -4.86
C GLY A 51 -10.69 1.08 -5.67
N THR A 52 -11.92 1.40 -5.28
CA THR A 52 -12.73 2.48 -5.89
C THR A 52 -12.06 3.83 -5.72
N PHE A 53 -11.52 4.11 -4.53
CA PHE A 53 -10.80 5.36 -4.25
C PHE A 53 -9.61 5.55 -5.19
N VAL A 54 -8.75 4.53 -5.33
CA VAL A 54 -7.60 4.57 -6.24
C VAL A 54 -8.02 4.73 -7.70
N GLN A 55 -9.11 4.09 -8.12
CA GLN A 55 -9.68 4.27 -9.46
C GLN A 55 -10.10 5.71 -9.71
N LEU A 56 -10.86 6.32 -8.79
CA LEU A 56 -11.28 7.71 -8.89
C LEU A 56 -10.08 8.66 -8.94
N CYS A 57 -9.07 8.46 -8.10
CA CYS A 57 -7.84 9.25 -8.14
C CYS A 57 -7.12 9.12 -9.49
N SER A 58 -7.06 7.91 -10.06
CA SER A 58 -6.45 7.66 -11.38
C SER A 58 -7.19 8.43 -12.47
N SER A 59 -8.52 8.35 -12.48
CA SER A 59 -9.36 9.06 -13.45
C SER A 59 -9.22 10.58 -13.33
N LYS A 60 -9.21 11.12 -12.10
CA LYS A 60 -9.02 12.55 -11.86
C LYS A 60 -7.62 13.04 -12.20
N ALA A 61 -6.60 12.23 -11.96
CA ALA A 61 -5.24 12.53 -12.39
C ALA A 61 -5.16 12.62 -13.91
N ALA A 62 -5.73 11.65 -14.63
CA ALA A 62 -5.78 11.66 -16.10
C ALA A 62 -6.50 12.90 -16.65
N TRP A 63 -7.65 13.27 -16.09
CA TRP A 63 -8.37 14.48 -16.47
C TRP A 63 -7.56 15.76 -16.27
N ALA A 64 -6.69 15.80 -15.26
CA ALA A 64 -5.82 16.95 -14.98
C ALA A 64 -4.48 16.91 -15.72
N GLY A 65 -4.25 15.95 -16.64
CA GLY A 65 -2.96 15.75 -17.29
C GLY A 65 -1.84 15.34 -16.31
N ARG A 66 -2.20 14.68 -15.21
CA ARG A 66 -1.30 14.20 -14.15
C ARG A 66 -1.18 12.69 -14.19
N THR A 67 -0.04 12.19 -13.76
CA THR A 67 0.21 10.75 -13.68
C THR A 67 0.06 10.27 -12.23
N LEU A 68 -0.63 9.15 -12.01
CA LEU A 68 -0.64 8.47 -10.71
C LEU A 68 0.28 7.26 -10.77
N ILE A 69 1.32 7.24 -9.93
CA ILE A 69 2.31 6.17 -9.86
C ILE A 69 2.03 5.30 -8.65
N LYS A 70 1.93 4.00 -8.89
CA LYS A 70 1.71 2.99 -7.85
C LYS A 70 3.05 2.38 -7.44
N VAL A 71 3.37 2.44 -6.15
CA VAL A 71 4.63 1.92 -5.59
C VAL A 71 4.38 0.70 -4.71
N ASP A 72 5.40 -0.14 -4.51
CA ASP A 72 5.31 -1.27 -3.59
C ASP A 72 4.92 -0.79 -2.17
N PRO A 73 3.83 -1.30 -1.56
CA PRO A 73 3.42 -0.94 -0.20
C PRO A 73 4.31 -1.51 0.90
N LYS A 74 5.21 -2.46 0.60
CA LYS A 74 5.96 -3.18 1.64
C LYS A 74 6.82 -2.24 2.49
N PHE A 75 6.65 -2.33 3.81
CA PHE A 75 7.45 -1.63 4.83
C PHE A 75 7.46 -0.10 4.75
N THR A 76 6.55 0.54 4.01
CA THR A 76 6.47 2.00 3.89
C THR A 76 6.32 2.70 5.24
N SER A 77 5.52 2.15 6.15
CA SER A 77 5.33 2.66 7.53
C SER A 77 6.42 2.21 8.51
N GLN A 78 7.20 1.19 8.16
CA GLN A 78 8.21 0.59 9.04
C GLN A 78 9.61 1.15 8.80
N VAL A 79 9.99 1.33 7.55
CA VAL A 79 11.26 1.96 7.15
C VAL A 79 11.28 3.41 7.61
N CYS A 80 12.33 3.82 8.30
CA CYS A 80 12.56 5.21 8.62
C CYS A 80 12.88 5.99 7.35
N SER A 81 12.12 7.05 7.09
CA SER A 81 12.34 7.93 5.93
C SER A 81 13.64 8.74 6.01
N GLN A 82 14.22 8.90 7.20
CA GLN A 82 15.49 9.61 7.39
C GLN A 82 16.72 8.70 7.23
N CYS A 83 16.73 7.53 7.87
CA CYS A 83 17.93 6.67 7.90
C CYS A 83 17.78 5.33 7.16
N GLY A 84 16.59 4.99 6.66
CA GLY A 84 16.34 3.73 5.95
C GLY A 84 16.20 2.48 6.84
N THR A 85 16.47 2.58 8.14
CA THR A 85 16.38 1.44 9.07
C THR A 85 14.93 0.98 9.25
N VAL A 86 14.70 -0.34 9.27
CA VAL A 86 13.38 -0.92 9.55
C VAL A 86 13.10 -0.87 11.05
N ARG A 87 11.99 -0.23 11.41
CA ARG A 87 11.40 -0.26 12.76
C ARG A 87 10.07 -0.98 12.70
N LYS A 88 10.03 -2.21 13.23
CA LYS A 88 8.78 -2.97 13.40
C LYS A 88 7.89 -2.23 14.39
N LYS A 89 6.61 -2.14 14.05
CA LYS A 89 5.58 -1.43 14.82
C LYS A 89 4.29 -2.21 14.73
N ASP A 90 3.49 -2.13 15.77
CA ASP A 90 2.12 -2.62 15.73
C ASP A 90 1.21 -1.63 14.98
N LEU A 91 0.04 -2.12 14.53
CA LEU A 91 -0.93 -1.28 13.83
C LEU A 91 -1.47 -0.13 14.71
N SER A 92 -1.47 -0.31 16.03
CA SER A 92 -1.85 0.69 17.04
C SER A 92 -0.80 1.77 17.26
N GLU A 93 0.46 1.53 16.89
CA GLU A 93 1.54 2.50 17.06
C GLU A 93 1.46 3.53 15.92
N ARG A 94 1.00 4.74 16.27
CA ARG A 94 0.74 5.83 15.31
C ARG A 94 1.88 6.83 15.19
N TRP A 95 2.83 6.81 16.12
CA TRP A 95 4.02 7.65 16.09
C TRP A 95 5.24 6.87 15.59
N HIS A 96 6.05 7.46 14.75
CA HIS A 96 7.32 6.91 14.30
C HIS A 96 8.45 7.52 15.12
N ARG A 97 9.10 6.69 15.96
CA ARG A 97 10.34 7.03 16.64
C ARG A 97 11.48 6.16 16.12
N CYS A 98 12.62 6.77 15.79
CA CYS A 98 13.80 6.06 15.33
C CYS A 98 15.05 6.55 16.08
N ASP A 99 16.02 5.66 16.28
CA ASP A 99 17.28 5.97 16.99
C ASP A 99 18.15 6.98 16.23
N CYS A 100 17.87 7.19 14.93
CA CYS A 100 18.50 8.27 14.17
C CYS A 100 17.96 9.67 14.52
N GLY A 101 16.99 9.78 15.44
CA GLY A 101 16.34 11.02 15.85
C GLY A 101 15.05 11.37 15.12
N ALA A 102 14.55 10.50 14.23
CA ALA A 102 13.28 10.74 13.54
C ALA A 102 12.10 10.63 14.51
N GLU A 103 11.30 11.69 14.63
CA GLU A 103 10.04 11.72 15.39
C GLU A 103 8.93 12.41 14.58
N LEU A 104 7.97 11.62 14.10
CA LEU A 104 6.87 12.10 13.25
C LEU A 104 5.70 11.10 13.25
N ASP A 105 4.54 11.52 12.74
CA ASP A 105 3.43 10.59 12.52
C ASP A 105 3.81 9.47 11.53
N ARG A 106 3.35 8.25 11.80
CA ARG A 106 3.68 7.05 11.02
C ARG A 106 3.24 7.18 9.56
N ASP A 107 2.08 7.78 9.31
CA ASP A 107 1.54 7.92 7.96
C ASP A 107 2.27 9.04 7.21
N VAL A 108 2.77 10.07 7.91
CA VAL A 108 3.70 11.07 7.32
C VAL A 108 5.03 10.41 6.91
N ASN A 109 5.61 9.59 7.79
CA ASN A 109 6.81 8.81 7.45
C ASN A 109 6.56 7.90 6.22
N ALA A 110 5.42 7.22 6.19
CA ALA A 110 5.02 6.40 5.05
C ALA A 110 4.88 7.22 3.76
N ALA A 111 4.23 8.39 3.82
CA ALA A 111 4.06 9.29 2.67
C ALA A 111 5.41 9.74 2.08
N ILE A 112 6.39 10.06 2.92
CA ILE A 112 7.75 10.40 2.47
C ILE A 112 8.39 9.22 1.74
N ASN A 113 8.31 8.01 2.31
CA ASN A 113 8.83 6.80 1.67
C ASN A 113 8.13 6.49 0.33
N ILE A 114 6.82 6.67 0.25
CA ILE A 114 6.03 6.46 -0.97
C ILE A 114 6.46 7.45 -2.06
N LEU A 115 6.61 8.72 -1.70
CA LEU A 115 7.06 9.76 -2.62
C LEU A 115 8.46 9.44 -3.16
N GLU A 116 9.39 9.06 -2.28
CA GLU A 116 10.75 8.72 -2.65
C GLU A 116 10.82 7.49 -3.57
N ARG A 117 10.04 6.44 -3.29
CA ARG A 117 9.90 5.27 -4.18
C ARG A 117 9.36 5.68 -5.55
N GLY A 118 8.36 6.55 -5.59
CA GLY A 118 7.78 7.02 -6.85
C GLY A 118 8.75 7.86 -7.66
N ARG A 119 9.56 8.71 -7.02
CA ARG A 119 10.64 9.47 -7.67
C ARG A 119 11.68 8.54 -8.30
N ARG A 120 12.09 7.49 -7.58
CA ARG A 120 13.03 6.47 -8.09
C ARG A 120 12.46 5.72 -9.30
N GLN A 121 11.17 5.37 -9.27
CA GLN A 121 10.50 4.76 -10.41
C GLN A 121 10.43 5.71 -11.61
N GLN A 122 10.12 7.00 -11.42
CA GLN A 122 10.12 7.99 -12.50
C GLN A 122 11.50 8.20 -13.11
N GLY A 123 12.56 8.27 -12.29
CA GLY A 123 13.93 8.38 -12.79
C GLY A 123 14.40 7.17 -13.61
N ALA A 124 13.78 6.00 -13.41
CA ALA A 124 14.03 4.81 -14.20
C ALA A 124 13.18 4.72 -15.48
N ILE A 125 12.09 5.49 -15.58
CA ILE A 125 11.19 5.54 -16.74
C ILE A 125 11.58 6.72 -17.61
N SER A 126 12.71 6.59 -18.32
CA SER A 126 12.96 7.39 -19.52
C SER A 126 12.36 6.64 -20.71
N VAL A 127 11.06 6.76 -20.96
CA VAL A 127 10.44 6.24 -22.19
C VAL A 127 9.39 7.19 -22.74
N GLU A 128 9.78 7.76 -23.89
CA GLU A 128 9.03 8.31 -25.02
C GLU A 128 7.54 8.60 -24.84
N ALA A 129 7.20 9.89 -24.91
CA ALA A 129 5.85 10.31 -25.24
C ALA A 129 5.52 9.82 -26.67
N PRO A 130 4.38 9.13 -26.90
CA PRO A 130 3.91 8.93 -28.25
C PRO A 130 3.56 10.30 -28.83
N CYS A 131 4.25 10.64 -29.91
CA CYS A 131 3.94 11.76 -30.78
C CYS A 131 2.51 11.59 -31.31
N LEU A 132 1.67 12.62 -31.15
CA LEU A 132 0.50 12.87 -31.99
C LEU A 132 0.75 14.17 -32.74
#